data_AF-A0A2A3LBH4-F1
#
_entry.id   AF-A0A2A3LBH4-F1
#
_cell.length_a   1.000
_cell.length_b   1.000
_cell.length_c   1.000
_cell.angle_alpha   90.00
_cell.angle_beta   90.00
_cell.angle_gamma   90.00
#
_symmetry.space_group_name_H-M   'P 1'
#
loop_
_entity.id
_entity.type
_entity.pdbx_description
1 polymer ?
#
loop_
_entity_poly.entity_id
_entity_poly.type
_entity_poly.pdbx_seq_one_letter_code
_entity_poly.pdbx_strand_id
1 'polypeptide(L)' 'MSDVLIRDVPDDVLAGLDARAAELGLSRVEYIRRRLAQDARAPRVSVTHEDLHRMGRNLAGLAEDDLMNQAWQ' A
#
# COMPACT_ATOMS: atom_id res chain seq x y z
N MET A 1 10.97 -9.26 17.62
CA MET A 1 9.81 -9.28 16.72
C MET A 1 8.70 -9.98 17.48
N SER A 2 7.49 -9.42 17.52
CA SER A 2 6.40 -9.97 18.33
C SER A 2 5.44 -10.76 17.46
N ASP A 3 4.95 -11.87 17.98
CA ASP A 3 3.97 -12.72 17.29
C ASP A 3 2.54 -12.26 17.62
N VAL A 4 1.66 -12.39 16.64
CA VAL A 4 0.24 -12.07 16.77
C VAL A 4 -0.57 -13.28 16.33
N LEU A 5 -1.44 -13.76 17.22
CA LEU A 5 -2.38 -14.84 16.93
C LEU A 5 -3.79 -14.27 16.74
N ILE A 6 -4.33 -14.42 15.54
CA ILE A 6 -5.73 -14.06 15.22
C ILE A 6 -6.53 -15.36 15.22
N ARG A 7 -7.52 -15.45 16.12
CA ARG A 7 -8.40 -16.62 16.27
C ARG A 7 -9.72 -16.39 15.56
N ASP A 8 -10.39 -17.49 15.25
CA ASP A 8 -11.78 -17.51 14.76
C ASP A 8 -11.98 -16.64 13.51
N VAL A 9 -11.01 -16.65 12.60
CA VAL A 9 -11.14 -16.00 11.30
C VAL A 9 -12.10 -16.84 10.45
N PRO A 10 -13.19 -16.24 9.93
CA PRO A 10 -14.12 -16.96 9.06
C PRO A 10 -13.42 -17.58 7.84
N ASP A 11 -13.87 -18.77 7.43
CA ASP A 11 -13.22 -19.53 6.35
C ASP A 11 -13.23 -18.78 5.01
N ASP A 12 -14.31 -18.04 4.72
CA ASP A 12 -14.44 -17.21 3.53
C ASP A 12 -13.44 -16.04 3.53
N VAL A 13 -13.19 -15.45 4.70
CA VAL A 13 -12.16 -14.42 4.88
C VAL A 13 -10.77 -15.01 4.66
N LEU A 14 -10.48 -16.20 5.20
CA LEU A 14 -9.20 -16.89 4.97
C LEU A 14 -8.99 -17.21 3.49
N ALA A 15 -10.02 -17.73 2.80
CA ALA A 15 -9.95 -18.02 1.38
C ALA A 15 -9.69 -16.75 0.54
N GLY A 16 -10.34 -15.64 0.89
CA GLY A 16 -10.09 -14.34 0.26
C GLY A 16 -8.67 -13.81 0.48
N LEU A 17 -8.08 -14.03 1.66
CA LEU A 17 -6.69 -13.68 1.92
C LEU A 17 -5.72 -14.55 1.12
N ASP A 18 -5.98 -15.85 0.99
CA ASP A 18 -5.16 -16.75 0.19
C ASP A 18 -5.18 -16.39 -1.29
N ALA A 19 -6.36 -16.10 -1.84
CA ALA A 19 -6.50 -15.71 -3.24
C ALA A 19 -5.65 -14.45 -3.54
N ARG A 20 -5.77 -13.42 -2.70
CA ARG A 20 -4.99 -12.18 -2.85
C ARG A 20 -3.49 -12.38 -2.66
N ALA A 21 -3.10 -13.28 -1.74
CA ALA A 21 -1.70 -13.62 -1.55
C ALA A 21 -1.14 -14.35 -2.78
N ALA A 22 -1.89 -15.30 -3.34
CA ALA A 22 -1.51 -16.06 -4.53
C ALA A 22 -1.39 -15.18 -5.77
N GLU A 23 -2.32 -14.23 -5.99
CA GLU A 23 -2.26 -13.24 -7.07
C GLU A 23 -0.96 -12.43 -7.06
N LEU A 24 -0.40 -12.19 -5.86
CA LEU A 24 0.84 -11.45 -5.65
C LEU A 24 2.08 -12.35 -5.52
N GLY A 25 1.93 -13.67 -5.61
CA GLY A 25 3.02 -14.64 -5.40
C GLY A 25 3.58 -14.64 -3.98
N LEU A 26 2.76 -14.29 -2.98
CA LEU A 26 3.15 -14.21 -1.57
C LEU A 26 2.57 -15.37 -0.76
N SER A 27 3.23 -15.72 0.33
CA SER A 27 2.59 -16.55 1.37
C SER A 27 1.51 -15.74 2.09
N ARG A 28 0.49 -16.42 2.64
CA ARG A 28 -0.55 -15.80 3.48
C ARG A 28 0.04 -14.90 4.57
N VAL A 29 1.05 -15.41 5.29
CA VAL A 29 1.69 -14.69 6.41
C VAL A 29 2.38 -13.42 5.92
N GLU A 30 3.07 -13.48 4.77
CA GLU A 30 3.74 -12.30 4.21
C GLU A 30 2.73 -11.26 3.71
N TYR A 31 1.64 -11.69 3.07
CA TYR A 31 0.56 -10.81 2.67
C TYR A 31 -0.04 -10.06 3.86
N ILE A 32 -0.39 -10.79 4.93
CA ILE A 32 -0.95 -10.19 6.15
C ILE A 32 0.06 -9.23 6.80
N ARG A 33 1.34 -9.60 6.88
CA ARG A 33 2.40 -8.75 7.44
C ARG A 33 2.51 -7.42 6.69
N ARG A 34 2.56 -7.47 5.35
CA ARG A 34 2.60 -6.25 4.51
C ARG A 34 1.36 -5.40 4.70
N ARG A 35 0.18 -6.03 4.77
CA ARG A 35 -1.09 -5.33 4.96
C ARG A 35 -1.15 -4.61 6.30
N LEU A 36 -0.74 -5.26 7.39
CA LEU A 36 -0.67 -4.66 8.73
C LEU A 36 0.37 -3.53 8.78
N ALA A 37 1.54 -3.72 8.15
CA ALA A 37 2.56 -2.67 8.07
C ALA A 37 2.08 -1.44 7.29
N GLN A 38 1.32 -1.66 6.20
CA GLN A 38 0.73 -0.57 5.43
C GLN A 38 -0.32 0.19 6.25
N ASP A 39 -1.20 -0.51 6.96
CA ASP A 39 -2.22 0.12 7.80
C ASP A 39 -1.60 0.93 8.94
N ALA A 40 -0.60 0.37 9.62
CA ALA A 40 0.10 1.06 10.71
C ALA A 40 0.87 2.31 10.26
N ARG A 41 1.33 2.35 9.00
CA ARG A 41 2.04 3.50 8.43
C ARG A 41 1.11 4.55 7.83
N ALA A 42 -0.15 4.21 7.55
CA ALA A 42 -1.09 5.11 6.89
C ALA A 42 -1.54 6.23 7.85
N PRO A 43 -1.19 7.50 7.59
CA PRO A 43 -1.60 8.60 8.44
C PRO A 43 -3.11 8.85 8.30
N ARG A 44 -3.81 9.00 9.44
CA ARG A 44 -5.21 9.44 9.47
C ARG A 44 -5.26 10.96 9.51
N VAL A 45 -5.13 11.59 8.35
CA VAL A 45 -5.09 13.05 8.19
C VAL A 45 -6.20 13.53 7.25
N SER A 46 -6.77 14.69 7.53
CA SER A 46 -7.65 15.38 6.60
C SER A 46 -6.84 15.93 5.43
N VAL A 47 -7.32 15.70 4.21
CA VAL A 47 -6.71 16.25 2.99
C VAL A 47 -7.52 17.43 2.52
N THR A 48 -6.86 18.57 2.31
CA THR A 48 -7.49 19.80 1.84
C THR A 48 -7.17 20.08 0.38
N HIS A 49 -7.92 21.01 -0.21
CA HIS A 49 -7.66 21.53 -1.56
C HIS A 49 -6.27 22.15 -1.68
N GLU A 50 -5.79 22.82 -0.63
CA GLU A 50 -4.45 23.42 -0.62
C GLU A 50 -3.34 22.36 -0.63
N ASP A 51 -3.55 21.23 0.07
CA ASP A 51 -2.59 20.11 0.05
C ASP A 51 -2.44 19.54 -1.35
N LEU A 52 -3.54 19.39 -2.09
CA LEU A 52 -3.52 18.92 -3.46
C LEU A 52 -2.86 19.94 -4.41
N HIS A 53 -3.14 21.24 -4.25
CA HIS A 53 -2.46 22.27 -5.04
C HIS A 53 -0.96 22.31 -4.77
N ARG A 54 -0.55 22.18 -3.50
CA ARG A 54 0.85 22.13 -3.11
C ARG A 54 1.53 20.90 -3.71
N MET A 55 0.89 19.74 -3.66
CA MET A 55 1.38 18.52 -4.30
C MET A 55 1.55 18.71 -5.81
N GLY A 56 0.55 19.26 -6.50
CA GLY A 56 0.61 19.48 -7.95
C GLY A 56 1.75 20.39 -8.39
N ARG A 57 2.04 21.46 -7.63
CA ARG A 57 3.20 22.32 -7.90
C ARG A 57 4.53 21.61 -7.65
N ASN A 58 4.63 20.88 -6.54
CA ASN A 58 5.88 20.23 -6.14
C ASN A 58 6.25 19.01 -7.00
N LEU A 59 5.25 18.36 -7.59
CA LEU A 59 5.40 17.16 -8.40
C LEU A 59 5.12 17.43 -9.89
N ALA A 60 5.17 18.69 -10.33
CA ALA A 60 4.88 19.07 -11.72
C ALA A 60 5.75 18.31 -12.74
N GLY A 61 7.00 18.04 -12.37
CA GLY A 61 7.94 17.27 -13.20
C GLY A 61 7.51 15.82 -13.48
N LEU A 62 6.56 15.25 -12.74
CA LEU A 62 6.00 13.93 -13.07
C LEU A 62 5.24 13.94 -14.42
N ALA A 63 4.87 15.11 -14.93
CA ALA A 63 4.26 15.29 -16.24
C ALA A 63 5.28 15.66 -17.35
N GLU A 64 6.57 15.75 -17.03
CA GLU A 64 7.63 16.05 -17.99
C GLU A 64 8.23 14.75 -18.54
N ASP A 65 7.93 14.45 -19.81
CA ASP A 65 8.33 13.18 -20.44
C ASP A 65 9.84 12.95 -20.42
N ASP A 66 10.64 13.98 -20.76
CA ASP A 66 12.10 13.87 -20.77
C ASP A 66 12.67 13.60 -19.38
N LEU A 67 12.12 14.26 -18.35
CA LEU A 67 12.53 14.07 -16.97
C LEU A 67 12.17 12.67 -16.48
N MET A 68 10.98 12.17 -16.82
CA MET A 68 10.57 10.81 -16.46
C MET A 68 11.39 9.77 -17.22
N ASN A 69 11.68 9.98 -18.50
CA ASN A 69 12.59 9.12 -19.25
C ASN A 69 13.96 9.03 -18.58
N GLN A 70 14.52 10.17 -18.15
CA GLN A 70 15.79 10.21 -17.43
C GLN A 70 15.74 9.46 -16.09
N ALA A 71 14.63 9.53 -15.35
CA ALA A 71 14.48 8.85 -14.06
C ALA A 71 14.44 7.31 -14.15
N TRP A 72 14.17 6.76 -15.34
CA TRP A 72 14.07 5.32 -15.61
C TRP A 72 15.22 4.77 -16.48
N GLN A 73 16.22 5.58 -16.83
CA GLN A 73 17.49 5.11 -17.38
C GLN A 73 18.41 4.59 -16.25
#